data_AF-A0A7C6F196-F1
#
_entry.id   AF-A0A7C6F196-F1
#
_cell.length_a   1.000
_cell.length_b   1.000
_cell.length_c   1.000
_cell.angle_alpha   90.00
_cell.angle_beta   90.00
_cell.angle_gamma   90.00
#
_symmetry.space_group_name_H-M   'P 1'
#
loop_
_entity.id
_entity.type
_entity.pdbx_description
1 polymer ?
#
loop_
_entity_poly.entity_id
_entity_poly.type
_entity_poly.pdbx_seq_one_letter_code
_entity_poly.pdbx_strand_id
1 'polypeptide(L)'
;MQHCDLIFARDTQSLEHLVSTVGRQENFHLAPDFTNLVPGVVTEDAFARNAVVLVPNNRMIDKTSPGESAQYLPFLAECIRRLEKRGQKIAVLVHCPEDQRLVNDLQKLLGKCLPVLTSDSPLILKGYLAQACLAISSRFHALVGALSQGVPAIAVGWSHKYDLLLRDYGCPEMVYSLASPIEMLDALLDQALSDTTRADLMTRIQSAAKRQRELVLEMWQKVDALLGLAP
;
A
#
# COMPACT_ATOMS: atom_id res chain seq x y z
N MET A 1 20.50 23.64 -4.96
CA MET A 1 20.86 22.47 -4.12
C MET A 1 22.28 22.55 -3.55
N GLN A 2 22.84 23.74 -3.31
CA GLN A 2 24.22 23.91 -2.80
C GLN A 2 24.37 23.69 -1.28
N HIS A 3 23.32 23.22 -0.59
CA HIS A 3 23.28 23.06 0.87
C HIS A 3 22.74 21.69 1.30
N CYS A 4 22.79 20.69 0.42
CA CYS A 4 22.32 19.34 0.72
C CYS A 4 23.37 18.32 0.31
N ASP A 5 23.92 17.63 1.31
CA ASP A 5 25.02 16.68 1.13
C ASP A 5 24.55 15.31 0.61
N LEU A 6 23.27 14.96 0.81
CA LEU A 6 22.71 13.65 0.42
C LEU A 6 21.21 13.71 0.16
N ILE A 7 20.76 13.16 -0.97
CA ILE A 7 19.35 13.11 -1.37
C ILE A 7 18.97 11.70 -1.80
N PHE A 8 17.91 11.18 -1.19
CA PHE A 8 17.29 9.93 -1.59
C PHE A 8 15.92 10.19 -2.21
N ALA A 9 15.79 9.91 -3.50
CA ALA A 9 14.50 9.80 -4.15
C ALA A 9 13.90 8.42 -3.80
N ARG A 10 12.60 8.40 -3.48
CA ARG A 10 11.90 7.17 -3.08
C ARG A 10 11.64 6.23 -4.26
N ASP A 11 11.47 6.80 -5.44
CA ASP A 11 11.07 6.09 -6.64
C ASP A 11 11.82 6.65 -7.87
N THR A 12 11.87 5.85 -8.93
CA THR A 12 12.67 6.16 -10.12
C THR A 12 12.18 7.44 -10.81
N GLN A 13 10.87 7.69 -10.84
CA GLN A 13 10.32 8.91 -11.46
C GLN A 13 10.70 10.16 -10.67
N SER A 14 10.70 10.10 -9.34
CA SER A 14 11.18 11.20 -8.50
C SER A 14 12.65 11.48 -8.75
N LEU A 15 13.47 10.43 -8.91
CA LEU A 15 14.89 10.58 -9.23
C LEU A 15 15.11 11.16 -10.63
N GLU A 16 14.38 10.67 -11.63
CA GLU A 16 14.42 11.18 -13.00
C GLU A 16 14.01 12.65 -13.06
N HIS A 17 12.93 13.02 -12.36
CA HIS A 17 12.48 14.41 -12.28
C HIS A 17 13.54 15.31 -11.64
N LEU A 18 14.15 14.85 -10.54
CA LEU A 18 15.24 15.54 -9.88
C LEU A 18 16.43 15.75 -10.84
N VAL A 19 16.89 14.69 -11.51
CA VAL A 19 17.98 14.74 -12.48
C VAL A 19 17.66 15.66 -13.66
N SER A 20 16.43 15.63 -14.18
CA SER A 20 16.01 16.47 -15.31
C SER A 20 15.99 17.97 -14.99
N THR A 21 15.76 18.32 -13.73
CA THR A 21 15.57 19.71 -13.29
C THR A 21 16.90 20.38 -12.94
N VAL A 22 17.83 19.65 -12.31
CA VAL A 22 19.09 20.23 -11.78
C VAL A 22 20.36 19.51 -12.23
N GLY A 23 20.24 18.55 -13.17
CA GLY A 23 21.33 17.69 -13.63
C GLY A 23 21.62 16.54 -12.66
N ARG A 24 22.27 15.47 -13.17
CA ARG A 24 22.72 14.34 -12.34
C ARG A 24 23.82 14.82 -11.39
N GLN A 25 23.68 14.51 -10.11
CA GLN A 25 24.68 14.78 -9.08
C GLN A 25 25.04 13.48 -8.34
N GLU A 26 26.24 13.41 -7.76
CA GLU A 26 26.73 12.21 -7.08
C GLU A 26 25.96 11.89 -5.80
N ASN A 27 25.48 12.93 -5.12
CA ASN A 27 24.67 12.84 -3.89
C ASN A 27 23.21 12.42 -4.14
N PHE A 28 22.81 12.15 -5.40
CA PHE A 28 21.46 11.70 -5.73
C PHE A 28 21.40 10.18 -5.80
N HIS A 29 20.63 9.60 -4.88
CA HIS A 29 20.46 8.17 -4.76
C HIS A 29 18.98 7.79 -4.85
N LEU A 30 18.74 6.54 -5.22
CA LEU A 30 17.44 5.89 -5.09
C LEU A 30 17.47 5.08 -3.79
N ALA A 31 16.46 5.23 -2.95
CA ALA A 31 16.26 4.34 -1.81
C ALA A 31 14.76 4.18 -1.53
N PRO A 32 14.31 3.03 -1.03
CA PRO A 32 12.88 2.78 -0.83
C PRO A 32 12.29 3.63 0.30
N ASP A 33 10.98 3.48 0.51
CA ASP A 33 10.34 3.99 1.71
C ASP A 33 10.93 3.35 2.97
N PHE A 34 11.48 4.18 3.87
CA PHE A 34 12.23 3.70 5.03
C PHE A 34 11.36 3.01 6.08
N THR A 35 10.03 3.18 6.02
CA THR A 35 9.11 2.57 6.99
C THR A 35 9.05 1.05 6.87
N ASN A 36 9.62 0.47 5.81
CA ASN A 36 9.71 -0.98 5.63
C ASN A 36 10.57 -1.69 6.70
N LEU A 37 11.44 -0.96 7.41
CA LEU A 37 12.28 -1.49 8.48
C LEU A 37 11.51 -1.77 9.77
N VAL A 38 10.42 -1.04 10.00
CA VAL A 38 9.68 -1.12 11.28
C VAL A 38 8.50 -2.08 11.13
N PRO A 39 8.47 -3.23 11.82
CA PRO A 39 7.33 -4.14 11.76
C PRO A 39 6.10 -3.54 12.46
N GLY A 40 4.91 -4.02 12.09
CA GLY A 40 3.69 -3.66 12.81
C GLY A 40 3.65 -4.28 14.21
N VAL A 41 2.94 -3.63 15.13
CA VAL A 41 2.63 -4.17 16.45
C VAL A 41 1.35 -4.99 16.32
N VAL A 42 1.48 -6.31 16.42
CA VAL A 42 0.36 -7.25 16.40
C VAL A 42 -0.41 -7.12 17.72
N THR A 43 -1.68 -6.76 17.64
CA THR A 43 -2.59 -6.73 18.79
C THR A 43 -3.34 -8.06 18.90
N GLU A 44 -3.93 -8.32 20.06
CA GLU A 44 -4.79 -9.50 20.28
C GLU A 44 -6.12 -9.45 19.51
N ASP A 45 -6.38 -8.36 18.79
CA ASP A 45 -7.57 -8.23 17.94
C ASP A 45 -7.52 -9.26 16.80
N ALA A 46 -8.29 -10.32 16.99
CA ALA A 46 -8.41 -11.44 16.06
C ALA A 46 -9.18 -11.06 14.78
N PHE A 47 -9.78 -9.86 14.68
CA PHE A 47 -10.60 -9.53 13.53
C PHE A 47 -9.77 -9.37 12.25
N ALA A 48 -8.61 -8.72 12.33
CA ALA A 48 -7.72 -8.56 11.17
C ALA A 48 -7.18 -9.90 10.65
N ARG A 49 -7.06 -10.92 11.53
CA ARG A 49 -6.49 -12.22 11.19
C ARG A 49 -7.28 -12.90 10.08
N ASN A 50 -6.56 -13.21 8.99
CA ASN A 50 -7.08 -13.85 7.78
C ASN A 50 -8.25 -13.11 7.11
N ALA A 51 -8.39 -11.80 7.37
CA ALA A 51 -9.36 -10.95 6.69
C ALA A 51 -8.74 -10.29 5.47
N VAL A 52 -9.58 -9.97 4.48
CA VAL A 52 -9.28 -8.99 3.45
C VAL A 52 -9.51 -7.61 4.04
N VAL A 53 -8.47 -6.78 4.08
CA VAL A 53 -8.52 -5.44 4.67
C VAL A 53 -8.60 -4.40 3.55
N LEU A 54 -9.74 -3.72 3.45
CA LEU A 54 -9.92 -2.57 2.56
C LEU A 54 -9.42 -1.30 3.24
N VAL A 55 -8.56 -0.53 2.57
CA VAL A 55 -8.03 0.74 3.08
C VAL A 55 -8.41 1.88 2.11
N PRO A 56 -9.55 2.54 2.34
CA PRO A 56 -9.98 3.64 1.51
C PRO A 56 -9.05 4.86 1.66
N ASN A 57 -9.10 5.76 0.70
CA ASN A 57 -8.35 7.02 0.75
C ASN A 57 -9.24 8.20 0.34
N ASN A 58 -9.53 9.12 1.26
CA ASN A 58 -10.30 10.33 0.96
C ASN A 58 -9.68 11.20 -0.13
N ARG A 59 -8.37 11.08 -0.39
CA ARG A 59 -7.75 11.76 -1.53
C ARG A 59 -8.28 11.28 -2.88
N MET A 60 -8.83 10.06 -2.98
CA MET A 60 -9.57 9.60 -4.16
C MET A 60 -10.84 10.40 -4.43
N ILE A 61 -11.36 11.11 -3.43
CA ILE A 61 -12.49 12.02 -3.60
C ILE A 61 -12.00 13.44 -3.89
N ASP A 62 -11.00 13.91 -3.14
CA ASP A 62 -10.60 15.33 -3.16
C ASP A 62 -9.58 15.71 -4.25
N LYS A 63 -8.83 14.74 -4.79
CA LYS A 63 -7.64 14.98 -5.63
C LYS A 63 -7.70 14.33 -7.01
N THR A 64 -8.80 13.68 -7.35
CA THR A 64 -9.04 13.04 -8.65
C THR A 64 -9.98 13.88 -9.50
N SER A 65 -10.13 13.48 -10.77
CA SER A 65 -11.16 14.08 -11.61
C SER A 65 -12.57 13.76 -11.06
N PRO A 66 -13.59 14.61 -11.35
CA PRO A 66 -14.95 14.37 -10.90
C PRO A 66 -15.51 12.99 -11.28
N GLY A 67 -15.12 12.46 -12.45
CA GLY A 67 -15.52 11.12 -12.90
C GLY A 67 -14.95 10.00 -12.02
N GLU A 68 -13.65 10.04 -11.75
CA GLU A 68 -12.98 9.05 -10.89
C GLU A 68 -13.48 9.12 -9.44
N SER A 69 -13.64 10.34 -8.90
CA SER A 69 -14.16 10.59 -7.57
C SER A 69 -15.56 9.98 -7.39
N ALA A 70 -16.45 10.17 -8.38
CA ALA A 70 -17.80 9.62 -8.37
C ALA A 70 -17.83 8.08 -8.47
N GLN A 71 -16.84 7.46 -9.11
CA GLN A 71 -16.74 6.02 -9.26
C GLN A 71 -16.16 5.31 -8.04
N TYR A 72 -15.40 6.01 -7.19
CA TYR A 72 -14.63 5.38 -6.12
C TYR A 72 -15.50 4.72 -5.04
N LEU A 73 -16.51 5.41 -4.52
CA LEU A 73 -17.38 4.85 -3.49
C LEU A 73 -18.21 3.65 -4.01
N PRO A 74 -18.84 3.71 -5.21
CA PRO A 74 -19.43 2.53 -5.85
C PRO A 74 -18.45 1.37 -6.03
N PHE A 75 -17.21 1.66 -6.42
CA PHE A 75 -16.16 0.65 -6.57
C PHE A 75 -15.83 -0.06 -5.25
N LEU A 76 -15.67 0.69 -4.14
CA LEU A 76 -15.44 0.09 -2.82
C LEU A 76 -16.59 -0.83 -2.40
N ALA A 77 -17.83 -0.42 -2.67
CA ALA A 77 -19.01 -1.26 -2.39
C ALA A 77 -19.00 -2.54 -3.23
N GLU A 78 -18.59 -2.45 -4.49
CA GLU A 78 -18.50 -3.60 -5.38
C GLU A 78 -17.36 -4.56 -5.00
N CYS A 79 -16.23 -4.05 -4.54
CA CYS A 79 -15.17 -4.85 -3.93
C CYS A 79 -15.71 -5.70 -2.79
N ILE A 80 -16.45 -5.08 -1.87
CA ILE A 80 -17.03 -5.79 -0.72
C ILE A 80 -18.01 -6.86 -1.18
N ARG A 81 -18.96 -6.54 -2.06
CA ARG A 81 -19.92 -7.54 -2.57
C ARG A 81 -19.24 -8.75 -3.21
N ARG A 82 -18.15 -8.52 -3.97
CA ARG A 82 -17.38 -9.58 -4.63
C ARG A 82 -16.58 -10.43 -3.66
N LEU A 83 -16.04 -9.84 -2.60
CA LEU A 83 -15.38 -10.55 -1.52
C LEU A 83 -16.36 -11.38 -0.69
N GLU A 84 -17.57 -10.85 -0.43
CA GLU A 84 -18.63 -11.57 0.29
C GLU A 84 -19.13 -12.77 -0.49
N LYS A 85 -19.32 -12.64 -1.80
CA LYS A 85 -19.64 -13.78 -2.69
C LYS A 85 -18.58 -14.88 -2.64
N ARG A 86 -17.34 -14.53 -2.35
CA ARG A 86 -16.21 -15.47 -2.17
C ARG A 86 -16.08 -15.98 -0.72
N GLY A 87 -17.03 -15.66 0.16
CA GLY A 87 -17.01 -16.08 1.57
C GLY A 87 -15.86 -15.48 2.38
N GLN A 88 -15.25 -14.39 1.92
CA GLN A 88 -14.11 -13.78 2.60
C GLN A 88 -14.54 -13.02 3.85
N LYS A 89 -13.72 -13.09 4.90
CA LYS A 89 -13.82 -12.20 6.06
C LYS A 89 -13.29 -10.83 5.65
N ILE A 90 -14.04 -9.76 5.90
CA ILE A 90 -13.71 -8.41 5.41
C ILE A 90 -13.66 -7.44 6.58
N ALA A 91 -12.64 -6.59 6.58
CA ALA A 91 -12.53 -5.44 7.47
C ALA A 91 -12.21 -4.17 6.66
N VAL A 92 -12.60 -3.01 7.17
CA VAL A 92 -12.20 -1.72 6.61
C VAL A 92 -11.26 -1.04 7.59
N LEU A 93 -10.08 -0.61 7.13
CA LEU A 93 -9.11 0.08 7.97
C LEU A 93 -9.14 1.58 7.69
N VAL A 94 -9.32 2.37 8.74
CA VAL A 94 -9.22 3.84 8.70
C VAL A 94 -7.77 4.22 8.90
N HIS A 95 -7.10 4.68 7.83
CA HIS A 95 -5.67 4.95 7.88
C HIS A 95 -5.34 6.35 8.44
N CYS A 96 -6.25 7.31 8.26
CA CYS A 96 -6.21 8.61 8.92
C CYS A 96 -7.63 9.13 9.15
N PRO A 97 -7.85 10.12 10.06
CA PRO A 97 -9.18 10.55 10.47
C PRO A 97 -10.12 10.94 9.33
N GLU A 98 -9.60 11.50 8.24
CA GLU A 98 -10.39 11.92 7.08
C GLU A 98 -11.03 10.73 6.33
N ASP A 99 -10.46 9.53 6.44
CA ASP A 99 -11.01 8.32 5.80
C ASP A 99 -12.31 7.85 6.48
N GLN A 100 -12.56 8.26 7.73
CA GLN A 100 -13.75 7.86 8.48
C GLN A 100 -15.05 8.25 7.76
N ARG A 101 -15.04 9.40 7.06
CA ARG A 101 -16.19 9.84 6.27
C ARG A 101 -16.53 8.85 5.16
N LEU A 102 -15.51 8.39 4.42
CA LEU A 102 -15.69 7.40 3.36
C LEU A 102 -16.23 6.08 3.91
N VAL A 103 -15.73 5.63 5.06
CA VAL A 103 -16.23 4.40 5.70
C VAL A 103 -17.70 4.55 6.09
N ASN A 104 -18.09 5.70 6.63
CA ASN A 104 -19.48 5.96 6.98
C ASN A 104 -20.39 5.96 5.74
N ASP A 105 -19.97 6.62 4.66
CA ASP A 105 -20.75 6.68 3.42
C ASP A 105 -20.82 5.31 2.72
N LEU A 106 -19.76 4.49 2.82
CA LEU A 106 -19.72 3.12 2.31
C LEU A 106 -20.70 2.21 3.07
N GLN A 107 -20.72 2.29 4.40
CA GLN A 107 -21.67 1.52 5.21
C GLN A 107 -23.13 1.91 4.93
N LYS A 108 -23.41 3.21 4.76
CA LYS A 108 -24.74 3.69 4.33
C LYS A 108 -25.12 3.12 2.97
N LEU A 109 -24.22 3.18 1.99
CA LEU A 109 -24.46 2.66 0.63
C LEU A 109 -24.72 1.15 0.63
N LEU A 110 -24.06 0.40 1.51
CA LEU A 110 -24.26 -1.04 1.67
C LEU A 110 -25.46 -1.41 2.55
N GLY A 111 -26.01 -0.47 3.31
CA GLY A 111 -27.09 -0.71 4.26
C GLY A 111 -26.67 -1.62 5.44
N LYS A 112 -25.38 -1.67 5.78
CA LYS A 112 -24.87 -2.52 6.87
C LYS A 112 -23.60 -1.96 7.52
N CYS A 113 -23.35 -2.40 8.75
CA CYS A 113 -22.11 -2.11 9.45
C CYS A 113 -21.02 -3.10 9.04
N LEU A 114 -19.82 -2.58 8.82
CA LEU A 114 -18.61 -3.36 8.56
C LEU A 114 -17.70 -3.27 9.79
N PRO A 115 -16.91 -4.30 10.07
CA PRO A 115 -15.83 -4.22 11.05
C PRO A 115 -14.82 -3.14 10.64
N VAL A 116 -14.63 -2.15 11.50
CA VAL A 116 -13.72 -1.02 11.27
C VAL A 116 -12.48 -1.16 12.16
N LEU A 117 -11.31 -1.26 11.54
CA LEU A 117 -10.01 -1.30 12.21
C LEU A 117 -9.45 0.12 12.26
N THR A 118 -9.16 0.62 13.45
CA THR A 118 -8.59 1.96 13.66
C THR A 118 -7.69 1.99 14.88
N SER A 119 -6.73 2.90 14.88
CA SER A 119 -5.80 3.16 15.98
C SER A 119 -5.07 4.47 15.73
N ASP A 120 -4.77 5.21 16.79
CA ASP A 120 -3.87 6.37 16.72
C ASP A 120 -2.40 5.95 16.50
N SER A 121 -2.08 4.67 16.71
CA SER A 121 -0.73 4.14 16.50
C SER A 121 -0.56 3.61 15.07
N PRO A 122 0.34 4.19 14.25
CA PRO A 122 0.63 3.68 12.91
C PRO A 122 1.23 2.26 12.95
N LEU A 123 1.89 1.89 14.05
CA LEU A 123 2.42 0.54 14.25
C LEU A 123 1.30 -0.48 14.43
N ILE A 124 0.23 -0.12 15.14
CA ILE A 124 -0.95 -1.00 15.30
C ILE A 124 -1.68 -1.14 13.96
N LEU A 125 -1.88 -0.04 13.22
CA LEU A 125 -2.46 -0.10 11.87
C LEU A 125 -1.64 -0.99 10.94
N LYS A 126 -0.30 -0.90 11.01
CA LYS A 126 0.61 -1.79 10.28
C LYS A 126 0.51 -3.24 10.76
N GLY A 127 0.25 -3.47 12.06
CA GLY A 127 0.00 -4.79 12.63
C GLY A 127 -1.29 -5.44 12.14
N TYR A 128 -2.36 -4.67 11.95
CA TYR A 128 -3.58 -5.16 11.31
C TYR A 128 -3.32 -5.63 9.87
N LEU A 129 -2.55 -4.85 9.11
CA LEU A 129 -2.17 -5.22 7.74
C LEU A 129 -1.29 -6.47 7.70
N ALA A 130 -0.42 -6.66 8.69
CA ALA A 130 0.42 -7.86 8.82
C ALA A 130 -0.38 -9.15 9.01
N GLN A 131 -1.56 -9.05 9.64
CA GLN A 131 -2.44 -10.18 9.94
C GLN A 131 -3.45 -10.48 8.84
N ALA A 132 -3.61 -9.56 7.89
CA ALA A 132 -4.53 -9.69 6.78
C ALA A 132 -4.10 -10.81 5.83
N CYS A 133 -5.06 -11.45 5.16
CA CYS A 133 -4.73 -12.34 4.04
C CYS A 133 -4.49 -11.53 2.75
N LEU A 134 -5.12 -10.37 2.61
CA LEU A 134 -4.97 -9.47 1.45
C LEU A 134 -5.29 -8.04 1.89
N ALA A 135 -4.52 -7.06 1.42
CA ALA A 135 -4.86 -5.65 1.52
C ALA A 135 -5.37 -5.12 0.17
N ILE A 136 -6.48 -4.38 0.16
CA ILE A 136 -6.92 -3.64 -1.04
C ILE A 136 -6.91 -2.17 -0.66
N SER A 137 -6.00 -1.38 -1.24
CA SER A 137 -5.68 -0.08 -0.69
C SER A 137 -5.50 1.00 -1.74
N SER A 138 -6.05 2.18 -1.45
CA SER A 138 -5.74 3.44 -2.12
C SER A 138 -4.79 4.33 -1.32
N ARG A 139 -4.22 3.82 -0.22
CA ARG A 139 -3.27 4.49 0.66
C ARG A 139 -1.87 3.90 0.47
N PHE A 140 -0.91 4.74 0.08
CA PHE A 140 0.48 4.32 -0.18
C PHE A 140 1.12 3.61 1.02
N HIS A 141 1.08 4.19 2.22
CA HIS A 141 1.71 3.57 3.39
C HIS A 141 0.98 2.33 3.90
N ALA A 142 -0.30 2.15 3.59
CA ALA A 142 -0.97 0.88 3.85
C ALA A 142 -0.50 -0.22 2.87
N LEU A 143 -0.23 0.13 1.61
CA LEU A 143 0.40 -0.80 0.65
C LEU A 143 1.81 -1.18 1.13
N VAL A 144 2.66 -0.20 1.47
CA VAL A 144 3.99 -0.47 2.05
C VAL A 144 3.86 -1.29 3.33
N GLY A 145 2.90 -0.98 4.19
CA GLY A 145 2.62 -1.70 5.43
C GLY A 145 2.34 -3.19 5.20
N ALA A 146 1.49 -3.53 4.24
CA ALA A 146 1.18 -4.91 3.88
C ALA A 146 2.37 -5.61 3.18
N LEU A 147 2.88 -5.01 2.10
CA LEU A 147 3.91 -5.60 1.24
C LEU A 147 5.23 -5.82 1.99
N SER A 148 5.66 -4.86 2.82
CA SER A 148 6.86 -5.00 3.66
C SER A 148 6.74 -6.09 4.72
N GLN A 149 5.57 -6.67 4.93
CA GLN A 149 5.33 -7.78 5.85
C GLN A 149 4.95 -9.07 5.12
N GLY A 150 5.11 -9.13 3.79
CA GLY A 150 4.84 -10.32 2.99
C GLY A 150 3.36 -10.57 2.71
N VAL A 151 2.49 -9.59 2.96
CA VAL A 151 1.05 -9.69 2.71
C VAL A 151 0.75 -9.18 1.30
N PRO A 152 0.08 -9.99 0.45
CA PRO A 152 -0.40 -9.55 -0.86
C PRO A 152 -1.24 -8.28 -0.76
N ALA A 153 -1.07 -7.38 -1.74
CA ALA A 153 -1.84 -6.16 -1.80
C ALA A 153 -2.29 -5.83 -3.23
N ILE A 154 -3.53 -5.37 -3.38
CA ILE A 154 -4.04 -4.75 -4.62
C ILE A 154 -4.01 -3.24 -4.42
N ALA A 155 -3.25 -2.55 -5.24
CA ALA A 155 -3.27 -1.09 -5.26
C ALA A 155 -4.44 -0.60 -6.12
N VAL A 156 -5.23 0.31 -5.57
CA VAL A 156 -6.31 0.99 -6.29
C VAL A 156 -6.01 2.48 -6.30
N GLY A 157 -5.75 3.06 -7.45
CA GLY A 157 -5.63 4.51 -7.54
C GLY A 157 -5.11 5.02 -8.87
N TRP A 158 -4.80 6.32 -8.89
CA TRP A 158 -4.55 7.06 -10.13
C TRP A 158 -3.09 7.41 -10.38
N SER A 159 -2.20 7.19 -9.40
CA SER A 159 -0.83 7.69 -9.46
C SER A 159 0.14 6.56 -9.76
N HIS A 160 1.05 6.84 -10.70
CA HIS A 160 2.15 5.96 -11.12
C HIS A 160 3.01 5.42 -9.97
N LYS A 161 2.99 6.08 -8.79
CA LYS A 161 3.72 5.63 -7.61
C LYS A 161 3.26 4.25 -7.13
N TYR A 162 2.00 3.87 -7.41
CA TYR A 162 1.50 2.54 -7.07
C TYR A 162 2.11 1.48 -7.99
N ASP A 163 2.18 1.74 -9.29
CA ASP A 163 2.84 0.83 -10.25
C ASP A 163 4.31 0.61 -9.91
N LEU A 164 5.02 1.67 -9.55
CA LEU A 164 6.43 1.59 -9.13
C LEU A 164 6.57 0.77 -7.84
N LEU A 165 5.73 1.04 -6.83
CA LEU A 165 5.76 0.29 -5.57
C LEU A 165 5.48 -1.20 -5.80
N LEU A 166 4.45 -1.55 -6.57
CA LEU A 166 4.07 -2.95 -6.78
C LEU A 166 5.14 -3.68 -7.62
N ARG A 167 5.82 -2.98 -8.54
CA ARG A 167 7.01 -3.50 -9.24
C ARG A 167 8.18 -3.74 -8.29
N ASP A 168 8.46 -2.80 -7.38
CA ASP A 168 9.52 -2.89 -6.38
C ASP A 168 9.32 -4.06 -5.40
N TYR A 169 8.05 -4.47 -5.21
CA TYR A 169 7.65 -5.64 -4.42
C TYR A 169 7.34 -6.88 -5.27
N GLY A 170 7.75 -6.90 -6.55
CA GLY A 170 7.72 -8.09 -7.41
C GLY A 170 6.33 -8.54 -7.84
N CYS A 171 5.31 -7.67 -7.78
CA CYS A 171 3.93 -7.96 -8.17
C CYS A 171 3.28 -6.79 -8.95
N PRO A 172 3.91 -6.31 -10.04
CA PRO A 172 3.43 -5.17 -10.81
C PRO A 172 2.01 -5.33 -11.39
N GLU A 173 1.55 -6.57 -11.55
CA GLU A 173 0.21 -6.89 -12.01
C GLU A 173 -0.90 -6.59 -10.99
N MET A 174 -0.55 -6.42 -9.70
CA MET A 174 -1.49 -6.22 -8.60
C MET A 174 -1.96 -4.75 -8.46
N VAL A 175 -2.19 -4.09 -9.60
CA VAL A 175 -2.70 -2.72 -9.68
C VAL A 175 -4.04 -2.73 -10.40
N TYR A 176 -5.04 -2.09 -9.79
CA TYR A 176 -6.36 -1.90 -10.37
C TYR A 176 -6.60 -0.42 -10.65
N SER A 177 -6.99 -0.11 -11.89
CA SER A 177 -7.43 1.22 -12.31
C SER A 177 -8.95 1.34 -12.22
N LEU A 178 -9.45 2.46 -11.69
CA LEU A 178 -10.90 2.72 -11.66
C LEU A 178 -11.53 2.82 -13.06
N ALA A 179 -10.72 3.07 -14.09
CA ALA A 179 -11.17 3.07 -15.48
C ALA A 179 -11.27 1.65 -16.08
N SER A 180 -10.74 0.63 -15.39
CA SER A 180 -10.80 -0.76 -15.85
C SER A 180 -12.19 -1.39 -15.61
N PRO A 181 -12.58 -2.38 -16.43
CA PRO A 181 -13.75 -3.21 -16.16
C PRO A 181 -13.63 -3.90 -14.80
N ILE A 182 -14.76 -4.00 -14.10
CA ILE A 182 -14.81 -4.56 -12.75
C ILE A 182 -14.44 -6.06 -12.72
N GLU A 183 -14.58 -6.76 -13.84
CA GLU A 183 -14.16 -8.15 -14.02
C GLU A 183 -12.64 -8.32 -13.86
N MET A 184 -11.84 -7.28 -14.12
CA MET A 184 -10.41 -7.33 -13.84
C MET A 184 -10.12 -7.45 -12.34
N LEU A 185 -11.01 -6.91 -11.48
CA LEU A 185 -10.87 -7.08 -10.04
C LEU A 185 -11.00 -8.56 -9.65
N ASP A 186 -11.87 -9.32 -10.32
CA ASP A 186 -12.00 -10.76 -10.04
C ASP A 186 -10.69 -11.49 -10.30
N ALA A 187 -10.03 -11.20 -11.43
CA ALA A 187 -8.75 -11.82 -11.76
C ALA A 187 -7.68 -11.51 -10.70
N LEU A 188 -7.62 -10.27 -10.20
CA LEU A 188 -6.69 -9.88 -9.13
C LEU A 188 -7.03 -10.56 -7.80
N LEU A 189 -8.31 -10.64 -7.46
CA LEU A 189 -8.79 -11.34 -6.26
C LEU A 189 -8.44 -12.83 -6.33
N ASP A 190 -8.67 -13.47 -7.46
CA ASP A 190 -8.39 -14.89 -7.65
C ASP A 190 -6.88 -15.15 -7.61
N GLN A 191 -6.08 -14.27 -8.21
CA GLN A 191 -4.62 -14.34 -8.11
C GLN A 191 -4.14 -14.25 -6.66
N ALA A 192 -4.73 -13.35 -5.86
CA ALA A 192 -4.33 -13.13 -4.48
C ALA A 192 -4.89 -14.17 -3.48
N LEU A 193 -6.05 -14.74 -3.74
CA LEU A 193 -6.80 -15.56 -2.77
C LEU A 193 -6.83 -17.05 -3.12
N SER A 194 -6.56 -17.44 -4.36
CA SER A 194 -6.52 -18.86 -4.76
C SER A 194 -5.26 -19.56 -4.23
N ASP A 195 -5.42 -20.76 -3.67
CA ASP A 195 -4.31 -21.58 -3.17
C ASP A 195 -3.24 -21.87 -4.24
N THR A 196 -3.64 -21.95 -5.52
CA THR A 196 -2.73 -22.27 -6.62
C THR A 196 -1.81 -21.13 -7.03
N THR A 197 -2.24 -19.88 -6.90
CA THR A 197 -1.49 -18.69 -7.36
C THR A 197 -0.91 -17.89 -6.20
N ARG A 198 -1.57 -17.93 -5.04
CA ARG A 198 -1.20 -17.13 -3.87
C ARG A 198 0.19 -17.46 -3.34
N ALA A 199 0.57 -18.73 -3.33
CA ALA A 199 1.87 -19.16 -2.81
C ALA A 199 3.05 -18.55 -3.60
N ASP A 200 2.95 -18.51 -4.93
CA ASP A 200 3.93 -17.84 -5.79
C ASP A 200 3.97 -16.33 -5.53
N LEU A 201 2.80 -15.68 -5.51
CA LEU A 201 2.69 -14.25 -5.25
C LEU A 201 3.32 -13.86 -3.90
N MET A 202 3.02 -14.61 -2.84
CA MET A 202 3.62 -14.38 -1.52
C MET A 202 5.14 -14.58 -1.54
N THR A 203 5.63 -15.59 -2.25
CA THR A 203 7.08 -15.85 -2.38
C THR A 203 7.79 -14.67 -3.06
N ARG A 204 7.23 -14.15 -4.15
CA ARG A 204 7.76 -12.96 -4.84
C ARG A 204 7.78 -11.74 -3.92
N ILE A 205 6.67 -11.45 -3.24
CA ILE A 205 6.55 -10.32 -2.32
C ILE A 205 7.52 -10.43 -1.16
N GLN A 206 7.66 -11.60 -0.55
CA GLN A 206 8.57 -11.80 0.59
C GLN A 206 10.04 -11.64 0.19
N SER A 207 10.43 -12.20 -0.97
CA SER A 207 11.77 -12.02 -1.54
C SER A 207 12.06 -10.54 -1.81
N ALA A 208 11.13 -9.85 -2.45
CA ALA A 208 11.26 -8.43 -2.73
C ALA A 208 11.29 -7.59 -1.44
N ALA A 209 10.43 -7.89 -0.45
CA ALA A 209 10.42 -7.20 0.84
C ALA A 209 11.76 -7.33 1.58
N LYS A 210 12.44 -8.49 1.49
CA LYS A 210 13.80 -8.64 2.02
C LYS A 210 14.77 -7.70 1.31
N ARG A 211 14.76 -7.68 -0.03
CA ARG A 211 15.62 -6.79 -0.82
C ARG A 211 15.35 -5.31 -0.52
N GLN A 212 14.09 -4.91 -0.40
CA GLN A 212 13.71 -3.53 -0.06
C GLN A 212 14.24 -3.12 1.32
N ARG A 213 14.26 -4.02 2.32
CA ARG A 213 14.86 -3.73 3.63
C ARG A 213 16.38 -3.54 3.53
N GLU A 214 17.07 -4.40 2.78
CA GLU A 214 18.51 -4.27 2.55
C GLU A 214 18.86 -2.90 1.94
N LEU A 215 18.10 -2.46 0.93
CA LEU A 215 18.29 -1.15 0.30
C LEU A 215 18.11 0.03 1.27
N VAL A 216 17.16 -0.06 2.21
CA VAL A 216 16.98 0.98 3.23
C VAL A 216 18.10 0.94 4.28
N LEU A 217 18.63 -0.25 4.61
CA LEU A 217 19.81 -0.35 5.48
C LEU A 217 21.05 0.26 4.81
N GLU A 218 21.26 -0.01 3.51
CA GLU A 218 22.32 0.62 2.71
C GLU A 218 22.16 2.16 2.66
N MET A 219 20.93 2.66 2.58
CA MET A 219 20.61 4.08 2.68
C MET A 219 21.04 4.66 4.03
N TRP A 220 20.66 4.04 5.14
CA TRP A 220 21.04 4.52 6.48
C TRP A 220 22.54 4.46 6.72
N GLN A 221 23.24 3.43 6.23
CA GLN A 221 24.71 3.38 6.30
C GLN A 221 25.37 4.59 5.63
N LYS A 222 24.82 5.07 4.51
CA LYS A 222 25.31 6.30 3.85
C LYS A 222 25.04 7.55 4.68
N VAL A 223 23.86 7.62 5.31
CA VAL A 223 23.49 8.73 6.21
C VAL A 223 24.42 8.74 7.42
N ASP A 224 24.62 7.61 8.07
CA ASP A 224 25.46 7.49 9.27
C ASP A 224 26.93 7.80 8.96
N ALA A 225 27.45 7.31 7.83
CA ALA A 225 28.81 7.61 7.39
C ALA A 225 29.02 9.12 7.15
N LEU A 226 28.04 9.79 6.55
CA LEU A 226 28.08 11.23 6.30
C LEU A 226 28.02 12.05 7.60
N LEU A 227 27.24 11.59 8.59
CA LEU A 227 27.11 12.24 9.89
C LEU A 227 28.27 11.91 10.85
N GLY A 228 29.21 11.04 10.45
CA GLY A 228 30.28 10.57 11.32
C GLY A 228 29.79 9.66 12.46
N LEU A 229 28.63 9.01 12.26
CA LEU A 229 27.99 8.08 13.20
C LEU A 229 28.31 6.61 12.90
N ALA A 230 29.15 6.34 11.89
CA ALA A 230 29.61 4.99 11.60
C ALA A 230 30.29 4.38 12.86
N PRO A 231 30.09 3.07 13.12
CA PRO A 231 30.63 2.42 14.32
C PRO A 231 32.15 2.53 14.44
#